data_AF-A0A822G7D1-F1
#
_entry.id   AF-A0A822G7D1-F1
#
_cell.length_a   1.000
_cell.length_b   1.000
_cell.length_c   1.000
_cell.angle_alpha   90.00
_cell.angle_beta   90.00
_cell.angle_gamma   90.00
#
_symmetry.space_group_name_H-M   'P 1'
#
loop_
_entity.id
_entity.type
_entity.pdbx_description
1 polymer ?
#
loop_
_entity_poly.entity_id
_entity_poly.type
_entity_poly.pdbx_seq_one_letter_code
_entity_poly.pdbx_strand_id
1 'polypeptide(L)'
;WSNGLQLARVTYWGGMISTPNINLQNAIKNALIESGCPINITNELMENIHEQHWPEGLSTLETRQLNRRYYESYVCRRIIGEQAVVVLSCDNRHMNQSMISEQGIIVIFSHGVK
;
A
#
# COMPACT_ATOMS: atom_id res chain seq x y z
N TRP A 1 15.17 5.76 -3.57
CA TRP A 1 13.78 6.21 -3.43
C TRP A 1 13.17 5.75 -2.11
N SER A 2 12.93 4.44 -1.91
CA SER A 2 12.37 3.87 -0.65
C SER A 2 12.88 4.51 0.65
N ASN A 3 14.21 4.50 0.87
CA ASN A 3 14.84 5.06 2.07
C ASN A 3 14.58 6.56 2.30
N GLY A 4 14.19 7.31 1.26
CA GLY A 4 13.86 8.73 1.37
C GLY A 4 12.40 9.00 1.74
N LEU A 5 11.52 8.00 1.73
CA LEU A 5 10.13 8.16 2.16
C LEU A 5 10.02 8.05 3.68
N GLN A 6 9.18 8.89 4.29
CA GLN A 6 8.92 8.77 5.72
C GLN A 6 8.22 7.46 6.05
N LEU A 7 8.55 6.89 7.21
CA LEU A 7 7.75 5.81 7.79
C LEU A 7 6.35 6.35 8.15
N ALA A 8 5.35 5.50 7.98
CA ALA A 8 3.97 5.78 8.32
C ALA A 8 3.46 4.78 9.33
N ARG A 9 2.57 5.21 10.21
CA ARG A 9 1.76 4.33 11.05
C ARG A 9 0.30 4.41 10.62
N VAL A 10 -0.26 3.25 10.26
CA VAL A 10 -1.69 3.11 9.99
C VAL A 10 -2.41 2.79 11.30
N THR A 11 -3.28 3.68 11.76
CA THR A 11 -4.03 3.50 13.01
C THR A 11 -5.40 2.87 12.82
N TYR A 12 -5.91 2.81 11.58
CA TYR A 12 -7.23 2.26 11.29
C TYR A 12 -7.26 1.46 9.97
N TRP A 13 -6.89 0.18 10.06
CA TRP A 13 -6.87 -0.73 8.92
C TRP A 13 -8.26 -1.02 8.32
N GLY A 14 -9.33 -0.88 9.11
CA GLY A 14 -10.71 -1.02 8.61
C GLY A 14 -11.14 0.10 7.65
N GLY A 15 -10.39 1.20 7.59
CA GLY A 15 -10.65 2.33 6.70
C GLY A 15 -10.02 2.18 5.31
N MET A 16 -9.46 1.01 5.01
CA MET A 16 -8.84 0.67 3.74
C MET A 16 -9.84 0.77 2.59
N ILE A 17 -9.44 1.41 1.49
CA ILE A 17 -10.18 1.52 0.24
C ILE A 17 -9.62 0.48 -0.72
N SER A 18 -10.31 -0.65 -0.86
CA SER A 18 -9.84 -1.80 -1.64
C SER A 18 -10.15 -1.71 -3.14
N THR A 19 -11.11 -0.85 -3.50
CA THR A 19 -11.56 -0.61 -4.88
C THR A 19 -11.48 0.88 -5.25
N PRO A 20 -10.28 1.48 -5.28
CA PRO A 20 -10.15 2.91 -5.53
C PRO A 20 -10.60 3.30 -6.93
N ASN A 21 -11.36 4.39 -7.03
CA ASN A 21 -11.76 4.95 -8.33
C ASN A 21 -10.57 5.55 -9.10
N ILE A 22 -10.77 5.85 -10.37
CA ILE A 22 -9.71 6.34 -11.26
C ILE A 22 -9.06 7.65 -10.77
N ASN A 23 -9.83 8.54 -10.13
CA ASN A 23 -9.30 9.81 -9.63
C ASN A 23 -8.32 9.58 -8.47
N LEU A 24 -8.65 8.69 -7.54
CA LEU A 24 -7.75 8.29 -6.46
C LEU A 24 -6.50 7.61 -7.01
N GLN A 25 -6.65 6.70 -7.97
CA GLN A 25 -5.51 6.03 -8.60
C GLN A 25 -4.57 7.05 -9.28
N ASN A 26 -5.12 8.03 -9.99
CA ASN A 26 -4.33 9.09 -10.63
C ASN A 26 -3.61 9.99 -9.61
N ALA A 27 -4.29 10.35 -8.51
CA ALA A 27 -3.68 11.13 -7.42
C ALA A 27 -2.47 10.39 -6.82
N ILE A 28 -2.64 9.11 -6.50
CA ILE A 28 -1.54 8.26 -6.01
C ILE A 28 -0.40 8.18 -7.02
N LYS A 29 -0.71 7.93 -8.29
CA LYS A 29 0.30 7.83 -9.35
C LYS A 29 1.14 9.11 -9.46
N ASN A 30 0.47 10.28 -9.45
CA ASN A 30 1.14 11.57 -9.50
C ASN A 30 2.03 11.79 -8.26
N ALA A 31 1.52 11.50 -7.06
CA ALA A 31 2.30 11.63 -5.82
C ALA A 31 3.55 10.73 -5.80
N LEU A 32 3.46 9.51 -6.35
CA LEU A 32 4.63 8.63 -6.50
C LEU A 32 5.68 9.24 -7.45
N ILE A 33 5.25 9.73 -8.62
CA ILE A 33 6.15 10.36 -9.60
C ILE A 33 6.82 11.60 -9.01
N GLU A 34 6.06 12.47 -8.35
CA GLU A 34 6.56 13.68 -7.70
C GLU A 34 7.55 13.38 -6.57
N SER A 35 7.38 12.24 -5.87
CA SER A 35 8.35 11.77 -4.87
C SER A 35 9.65 11.21 -5.46
N GLY A 36 9.78 11.17 -6.79
CA GLY A 36 10.94 10.61 -7.49
C GLY A 36 10.93 9.09 -7.59
N CYS A 37 9.75 8.46 -7.55
CA CYS A 37 9.62 7.01 -7.77
C CYS A 37 10.00 6.66 -9.22
N PRO A 38 10.90 5.69 -9.46
CA PRO A 38 11.21 5.23 -10.82
C PRO A 38 9.96 4.79 -11.56
N ILE A 39 9.84 5.16 -12.84
CA ILE A 39 8.60 4.97 -13.62
C ILE A 39 8.17 3.49 -13.73
N ASN A 40 9.13 2.57 -13.87
CA ASN A 40 8.87 1.14 -13.93
C ASN A 40 8.26 0.64 -12.60
N ILE A 41 8.85 1.05 -11.48
CA ILE A 41 8.36 0.70 -10.14
C ILE A 41 6.99 1.34 -9.89
N THR A 42 6.77 2.58 -10.33
CA THR A 42 5.46 3.23 -10.25
C THR A 42 4.39 2.42 -10.96
N ASN A 43 4.65 1.97 -12.19
CA ASN A 43 3.68 1.17 -12.94
C ASN A 43 3.35 -0.16 -12.22
N GLU A 44 4.37 -0.88 -11.76
CA GLU A 44 4.21 -2.15 -11.03
C GLU A 44 3.45 -1.96 -9.70
N LEU A 45 3.74 -0.89 -8.94
CA LEU A 45 2.99 -0.57 -7.72
C LEU A 45 1.54 -0.17 -8.02
N MET A 46 1.30 0.54 -9.13
CA MET A 46 -0.04 0.94 -9.56
C MET A 46 -0.89 -0.23 -10.04
N GLU A 47 -0.30 -1.31 -10.55
CA GLU A 47 -1.03 -2.57 -10.81
C GLU A 47 -1.59 -3.14 -9.50
N ASN A 48 -0.81 -3.06 -8.41
CA ASN A 48 -1.16 -3.55 -7.08
C ASN A 48 -1.95 -2.54 -6.22
N ILE A 49 -2.64 -1.56 -6.83
CA ILE A 49 -3.43 -0.57 -6.09
C ILE A 49 -4.84 -1.04 -5.73
N HIS A 50 -5.31 -2.10 -6.40
CA HIS A 50 -6.67 -2.62 -6.31
C HIS A 50 -6.67 -4.05 -5.77
N GLU A 51 -7.69 -4.43 -5.02
CA GLU A 51 -7.79 -5.76 -4.38
C GLU A 51 -7.71 -6.96 -5.34
N GLN A 52 -8.00 -6.73 -6.62
CA GLN A 52 -7.91 -7.75 -7.67
C GLN A 52 -6.47 -8.21 -7.94
N HIS A 53 -5.48 -7.37 -7.60
CA HIS A 53 -4.05 -7.67 -7.76
C HIS A 53 -3.32 -7.70 -6.42
N TRP A 54 -4.04 -7.57 -5.30
CA TRP A 54 -3.45 -7.74 -3.98
C TRP A 54 -3.13 -9.21 -3.72
N PRO A 55 -2.10 -9.49 -2.90
CA PRO A 55 -1.76 -10.85 -2.54
C PRO A 55 -2.90 -11.47 -1.70
N GLU A 56 -2.95 -12.79 -1.65
CA GLU A 56 -4.07 -13.55 -1.09
C GLU A 56 -4.47 -13.09 0.32
N GLY A 57 -3.50 -12.67 1.13
CA GLY A 57 -3.68 -12.17 2.48
C GLY A 57 -4.50 -10.88 2.61
N LEU A 58 -4.80 -10.19 1.50
CA LEU A 58 -5.64 -8.99 1.49
C LEU A 58 -6.75 -9.01 0.41
N SER A 59 -6.82 -10.04 -0.44
CA SER A 59 -7.62 -9.99 -1.68
C SER A 59 -9.13 -9.88 -1.45
N THR A 60 -9.65 -10.41 -0.34
CA THR A 60 -11.09 -10.38 -0.01
C THR A 60 -11.38 -9.67 1.31
N LEU A 61 -12.62 -9.21 1.48
CA LEU A 61 -13.06 -8.61 2.74
C LEU A 61 -12.90 -9.57 3.93
N GLU A 62 -13.26 -10.84 3.75
CA GLU A 62 -13.14 -11.87 4.78
C GLU A 62 -11.68 -12.05 5.21
N THR A 63 -10.77 -12.24 4.25
CA THR A 63 -9.34 -12.39 4.55
C THR A 63 -8.81 -11.14 5.25
N ARG A 64 -9.24 -9.94 4.84
CA ARG A 64 -8.83 -8.69 5.51
C ARG A 64 -9.30 -8.57 6.95
N GLN A 65 -10.48 -9.09 7.27
CA GLN A 65 -10.97 -9.11 8.64
C GLN A 65 -10.18 -10.10 9.50
N LEU A 66 -9.91 -11.30 8.98
CA LEU A 66 -9.12 -12.33 9.65
C LEU A 66 -7.67 -11.87 9.89
N ASN A 67 -7.06 -11.24 8.89
CA ASN A 67 -5.66 -10.84 8.94
C ASN A 67 -5.41 -9.46 9.57
N ARG A 68 -6.46 -8.77 10.02
CA ARG A 68 -6.39 -7.37 10.50
C ARG A 68 -5.23 -7.11 11.47
N ARG A 69 -4.96 -8.04 12.40
CA ARG A 69 -3.90 -7.90 13.40
C ARG A 69 -2.49 -8.01 12.80
N TYR A 70 -2.31 -8.78 11.74
CA TYR A 70 -1.02 -8.94 11.09
C TYR A 70 -0.60 -7.69 10.31
N TYR A 71 -1.54 -6.87 9.88
CA TYR A 71 -1.23 -5.63 9.15
C TYR A 71 -0.45 -4.62 9.99
N GLU A 72 -0.59 -4.66 11.31
CA GLU A 72 0.19 -3.82 12.23
C GLU A 72 1.71 -4.11 12.17
N SER A 73 2.08 -5.29 11.67
CA SER A 73 3.49 -5.70 11.49
C SER A 73 4.11 -5.19 10.18
N TYR A 74 3.34 -4.55 9.29
CA TYR A 74 3.91 -3.96 8.08
C TYR A 74 4.81 -2.77 8.40
N VAL A 75 5.94 -2.70 7.70
CA VAL A 75 6.72 -1.49 7.53
C VAL A 75 6.09 -0.68 6.40
N CYS A 76 5.36 0.37 6.79
CA CYS A 76 4.66 1.25 5.86
C CYS A 76 5.46 2.53 5.59
N ARG A 77 5.50 2.96 4.33
CA ARG A 77 6.06 4.26 3.93
C ARG A 77 4.96 5.17 3.41
N ARG A 78 4.96 6.43 3.83
CA ARG A 78 3.89 7.38 3.49
C ARG A 78 3.97 7.81 2.03
N ILE A 79 2.83 7.91 1.37
CA ILE A 79 2.68 8.71 0.15
C ILE A 79 2.30 10.12 0.58
N ILE A 80 3.17 11.09 0.31
CA ILE A 80 3.00 12.48 0.75
C ILE A 80 1.76 13.09 0.08
N GLY A 81 1.00 13.90 0.83
CA GLY A 81 -0.24 14.51 0.35
C GLY A 81 -1.47 13.61 0.44
N GLU A 82 -1.29 12.30 0.58
CA GLU A 82 -2.35 11.30 0.46
C GLU A 82 -2.59 10.56 1.78
N GLN A 83 -3.81 10.01 1.95
CA GLN A 83 -4.10 9.02 2.98
C GLN A 83 -3.75 7.62 2.46
N ALA A 84 -2.48 7.41 2.12
CA ALA A 84 -2.02 6.17 1.53
C ALA A 84 -0.60 5.83 1.97
N VAL A 85 -0.29 4.54 1.90
CA VAL A 85 1.04 4.01 2.17
C VAL A 85 1.48 3.06 1.05
N VAL A 86 2.79 2.97 0.86
CA VAL A 86 3.42 1.88 0.12
C VAL A 86 3.99 0.89 1.12
N VAL A 87 3.69 -0.39 0.91
CA VAL A 87 4.28 -1.52 1.64
C VAL A 87 5.24 -2.19 0.66
N LEU A 88 6.51 -1.78 0.69
CA LEU A 88 7.52 -2.30 -0.22
C LEU A 88 8.01 -3.67 0.22
N SER A 89 8.15 -4.60 -0.72
CA SER A 89 8.65 -5.95 -0.47
C SER A 89 10.03 -5.96 0.20
N CYS A 90 10.93 -5.07 -0.24
CA CYS A 90 12.27 -4.96 0.31
C CYS A 90 12.30 -4.58 1.80
N ASP A 91 11.31 -3.84 2.30
CA ASP A 91 11.16 -3.45 3.71
C ASP A 91 10.33 -4.47 4.52
N ASN A 92 9.68 -5.42 3.86
CA ASN A 92 8.68 -6.32 4.45
C ASN A 92 8.99 -7.80 4.27
N ARG A 93 10.27 -8.16 4.10
CA ARG A 93 10.70 -9.57 3.94
C ARG A 93 10.41 -10.46 5.15
N HIS A 94 10.10 -9.89 6.31
CA HIS A 94 9.66 -10.60 7.51
C HIS A 94 8.20 -11.03 7.45
N MET A 95 7.40 -10.43 6.56
CA MET A 95 6.00 -10.80 6.37
C MET A 95 5.88 -12.10 5.56
N ASN A 96 4.76 -12.81 5.73
CA ASN A 96 4.46 -13.99 4.93
C ASN A 96 4.36 -13.62 3.42
N GLN A 97 4.78 -14.51 2.52
CA GLN A 97 4.67 -14.31 1.08
C GLN A 97 3.24 -14.04 0.61
N SER A 98 2.22 -14.59 1.30
CA SER A 98 0.82 -14.29 1.00
C SER A 98 0.39 -12.85 1.36
N MET A 99 1.26 -12.08 2.01
CA MET A 99 0.99 -10.71 2.49
C MET A 99 1.75 -9.65 1.69
N ILE A 100 2.62 -10.02 0.76
CA ILE A 100 3.43 -9.08 -0.02
C ILE A 100 3.42 -9.45 -1.51
N SER A 101 3.54 -8.45 -2.38
CA SER A 101 3.80 -8.63 -3.82
C SER A 101 5.26 -8.33 -4.14
N GLU A 102 5.78 -8.76 -5.30
CA GLU A 102 7.21 -8.69 -5.65
C GLU A 102 7.85 -7.30 -5.42
N GLN A 103 7.18 -6.23 -5.87
CA GLN A 103 7.63 -4.85 -5.65
C GLN A 103 7.00 -4.18 -4.43
N GLY A 104 5.89 -4.75 -3.96
CA GLY A 104 5.07 -4.21 -2.89
C GLY A 104 3.64 -3.91 -3.34
N ILE A 105 2.87 -3.36 -2.39
CA ILE A 105 1.47 -3.00 -2.58
C ILE A 105 1.24 -1.55 -2.16
N ILE A 106 0.24 -0.93 -2.77
CA ILE A 106 -0.27 0.38 -2.34
C ILE A 106 -1.56 0.13 -1.57
N VAL A 107 -1.69 0.76 -0.41
CA VAL A 107 -2.91 0.71 0.39
C VAL A 107 -3.39 2.14 0.65
N ILE A 108 -4.59 2.44 0.16
CA ILE A 108 -5.26 3.73 0.33
C ILE A 108 -6.25 3.61 1.49
N PHE A 109 -6.41 4.68 2.25
CA PHE A 109 -7.30 4.76 3.39
C PHE A 109 -8.19 6.00 3.27
N SER A 110 -9.39 5.90 3.82
CA SER A 110 -10.25 7.07 4.06
C SER A 110 -9.65 8.02 5.10
N HIS A 111 -8.93 7.47 6.10
CA HIS A 111 -8.25 8.19 7.16
C HIS A 111 -7.32 7.26 7.94
N GLY A 112 -6.50 7.82 8.84
CA GLY A 112 -5.73 7.04 9.81
C GLY A 112 -4.28 6.76 9.43
N VAL A 113 -3.75 7.40 8.39
CA VAL A 113 -2.31 7.39 8.07
C VAL A 113 -1.63 8.56 8.79
N LYS A 114 -0.73 8.25 9.72
CA LYS A 114 0.10 9.23 10.45
C LYS A 114 1.54 9.11 9.99
#